data_AF-A0A959KSG3-F1
#
_entry.id   AF-A0A959KSG3-F1
#
_cell.length_a   1.000
_cell.length_b   1.000
_cell.length_c   1.000
_cell.angle_alpha   90.00
_cell.angle_beta   90.00
_cell.angle_gamma   90.00
#
_symmetry.space_group_name_H-M   'P 1'
#
loop_
_entity.id
_entity.type
_entity.pdbx_description
1 polymer ?
#
loop_
_entity_poly.entity_id
_entity_poly.type
_entity_poly.pdbx_seq_one_letter_code
_entity_poly.pdbx_strand_id
1 'polypeptide(L)'
;VILEVEDASGNISQCTTYVLVLDTNVPLLTCPNDVYTGTDLGLCSAELTGLAPQFTLDNCPAEVTYTIAGATIASGNDDVSGTVFEEGISTVTYTITDESGNHSHCSFSVFVTDDEDPQIDCSNIDPIVSNDAGECDYTVAGTEFDPASYTDNCPGVSLTNDYNYTGTLAGEVFPVGTTTVVWTATDATGNTASCTIDYVVEDTEQPSLDCAPIATDLTA
;
A
#
# COMPACT_ATOMS: atom_id res chain seq x y z
N VAL A 1 30.93 4.60 -54.19
CA VAL A 1 32.37 4.72 -54.51
C VAL A 1 32.55 4.54 -56.01
N ILE A 2 33.24 5.46 -56.67
CA ILE A 2 33.61 5.33 -58.09
C ILE A 2 35.05 4.82 -58.12
N LEU A 3 35.27 3.68 -58.76
CA LEU A 3 36.61 3.18 -59.04
C LEU A 3 36.94 3.54 -60.49
N GLU A 4 38.08 4.21 -60.70
CA GLU A 4 38.58 4.63 -62.00
C GLU A 4 39.95 4.00 -62.25
N VAL A 5 40.15 3.50 -63.46
CA VAL A 5 41.47 3.09 -63.94
C VAL A 5 41.76 3.78 -65.26
N GLU A 6 42.96 4.34 -65.39
CA GLU A 6 43.48 4.99 -66.60
C GLU A 6 44.72 4.24 -67.07
N ASP A 7 44.77 3.88 -68.36
CA ASP A 7 45.98 3.29 -68.95
C ASP A 7 47.01 4.35 -69.36
N ALA A 8 48.23 3.93 -69.72
CA ALA A 8 49.31 4.84 -70.10
C ALA A 8 49.04 5.69 -71.37
N SER A 9 47.96 5.38 -72.12
CA SER A 9 47.52 6.12 -73.30
C SER A 9 46.36 7.08 -72.99
N GLY A 10 45.90 7.13 -71.74
CA GLY A 10 44.81 7.99 -71.28
C GLY A 10 43.41 7.40 -71.46
N ASN A 11 43.28 6.09 -71.72
CA ASN A 11 41.96 5.45 -71.77
C ASN A 11 41.46 5.20 -70.36
N ILE A 12 40.24 5.68 -70.07
CA ILE A 12 39.62 5.57 -68.75
C ILE A 12 38.51 4.52 -68.76
N SER A 13 38.47 3.69 -67.71
CA SER A 13 37.33 2.84 -67.38
C SER A 13 36.88 3.10 -65.95
N GLN A 14 35.57 3.20 -65.75
CA GLN A 14 34.97 3.43 -64.44
C GLN A 14 33.93 2.35 -64.13
N CYS A 15 33.82 2.01 -62.84
CA CYS A 15 32.67 1.30 -62.32
C CYS A 15 32.17 1.94 -61.02
N THR A 16 30.87 1.86 -60.78
CA THR A 16 30.26 2.26 -59.52
C THR A 16 30.04 1.03 -58.65
N THR A 17 30.37 1.18 -57.37
CA THR A 17 29.98 0.23 -56.32
C THR A 17 29.42 1.00 -55.13
N TYR A 18 28.59 0.36 -54.32
CA TYR A 18 28.12 0.93 -53.07
C TYR A 18 28.94 0.36 -51.91
N VAL A 19 29.17 1.19 -50.90
CA VAL A 19 29.69 0.76 -49.60
C VAL A 19 28.53 0.85 -48.63
N LEU A 20 28.20 -0.27 -48.00
CA LEU A 20 27.20 -0.29 -46.94
C LEU A 20 27.93 -0.03 -45.61
N VAL A 21 27.54 1.05 -44.93
CA VAL A 21 27.94 1.31 -43.54
C VAL A 21 26.77 0.89 -42.67
N LEU A 22 27.00 -0.05 -41.76
CA LEU A 22 26.03 -0.50 -40.78
C LEU A 22 26.55 -0.14 -39.40
N ASP A 23 25.65 0.33 -38.54
CA ASP A 23 25.95 0.37 -37.12
C ASP A 23 25.66 -0.98 -36.48
N THR A 24 26.61 -1.49 -35.71
CA THR A 24 26.50 -2.73 -34.94
C THR A 24 26.88 -2.53 -33.48
N ASN A 25 27.17 -1.28 -33.09
CA ASN A 25 27.50 -0.92 -31.74
C ASN A 25 26.20 -0.90 -30.93
N VAL A 26 26.23 -1.56 -29.78
CA VAL A 26 25.10 -1.54 -28.85
C VAL A 26 25.27 -0.34 -27.92
N PRO A 27 24.24 0.51 -27.74
CA PRO A 27 24.30 1.63 -26.83
C PRO A 27 24.60 1.19 -25.39
N LEU A 28 25.36 2.00 -24.66
CA LEU A 28 25.63 1.81 -23.24
C LEU A 28 24.62 2.61 -22.41
N LEU A 29 24.06 1.98 -21.38
CA LEU A 29 23.07 2.53 -20.46
C LEU A 29 23.35 2.06 -19.02
N THR A 30 23.33 2.99 -18.07
CA THR A 30 23.46 2.71 -16.63
C THR A 30 22.28 3.31 -15.87
N CYS A 31 21.61 2.48 -15.07
CA CYS A 31 20.47 2.88 -14.24
C CYS A 31 20.92 3.49 -12.91
N PRO A 32 20.04 4.27 -12.24
CA PRO A 32 20.16 4.57 -10.81
C PRO A 32 20.25 3.31 -9.94
N ASN A 33 20.57 3.53 -8.66
CA ASN A 33 20.42 2.50 -7.63
C ASN A 33 18.94 2.37 -7.22
N ASP A 34 18.61 1.28 -6.53
CA ASP A 34 17.30 1.11 -5.89
C ASP A 34 16.99 2.26 -4.91
N VAL A 35 15.71 2.62 -4.82
CA VAL A 35 15.18 3.72 -4.01
C VAL A 35 14.23 3.19 -2.96
N TYR A 36 14.35 3.70 -1.72
CA TYR A 36 13.51 3.33 -0.58
C TYR A 36 12.90 4.61 -0.02
N THR A 37 11.58 4.65 0.12
CA THR A 37 10.85 5.85 0.54
C THR A 37 9.54 5.50 1.25
N GLY A 38 9.07 6.44 2.06
CA GLY A 38 7.73 6.40 2.65
C GLY A 38 6.68 6.91 1.66
N THR A 39 5.41 6.70 1.96
CA THR A 39 4.34 7.41 1.26
C THR A 39 4.39 8.92 1.53
N ASP A 40 3.88 9.72 0.60
CA ASP A 40 3.68 11.16 0.84
C ASP A 40 2.53 11.35 1.83
N LEU A 41 2.66 12.33 2.73
CA LEU A 41 1.71 12.58 3.81
C LEU A 41 0.24 12.59 3.35
N GLY A 42 -0.57 11.69 3.91
CA GLY A 42 -2.00 11.56 3.62
C GLY A 42 -2.32 10.93 2.26
N LEU A 43 -1.33 10.39 1.55
CA LEU A 43 -1.48 9.70 0.27
C LEU A 43 -0.94 8.27 0.40
N CYS A 44 -1.46 7.34 -0.40
CA CYS A 44 -0.91 5.97 -0.50
C CYS A 44 0.11 5.83 -1.65
N SER A 45 0.92 6.87 -1.85
CA SER A 45 1.83 6.98 -2.99
C SER A 45 2.93 7.99 -2.69
N ALA A 46 4.04 7.94 -3.44
CA ALA A 46 5.14 8.90 -3.35
C ALA A 46 5.52 9.46 -4.73
N GLU A 47 5.66 10.79 -4.86
CA GLU A 47 6.23 11.43 -6.05
C GLU A 47 7.76 11.55 -5.94
N LEU A 48 8.49 10.93 -6.87
CA LEU A 48 9.96 10.85 -6.79
C LEU A 48 10.65 11.61 -7.93
N THR A 49 11.74 12.30 -7.58
CA THR A 49 12.62 12.99 -8.54
C THR A 49 14.03 12.40 -8.52
N GLY A 50 14.84 12.68 -9.55
CA GLY A 50 16.25 12.23 -9.59
C GLY A 50 16.43 10.76 -9.99
N LEU A 51 15.50 10.24 -10.80
CA LEU A 51 15.46 8.86 -11.30
C LEU A 51 15.93 8.73 -12.76
N ALA A 52 16.56 9.76 -13.31
CA ALA A 52 17.11 9.76 -14.65
C ALA A 52 18.23 8.70 -14.80
N PRO A 53 18.42 8.11 -16.00
CA PRO A 53 19.58 7.26 -16.27
C PRO A 53 20.90 7.95 -15.89
N GLN A 54 21.80 7.22 -15.22
CA GLN A 54 23.08 7.79 -14.76
C GLN A 54 24.06 8.04 -15.90
N PHE A 55 23.97 7.22 -16.95
CA PHE A 55 24.87 7.31 -18.10
C PHE A 55 24.21 6.72 -19.35
N THR A 56 24.34 7.43 -20.47
CA THR A 56 23.94 6.96 -21.81
C THR A 56 25.06 7.30 -22.79
N LEU A 57 25.42 6.36 -23.66
CA LEU A 57 26.44 6.59 -24.69
C LEU A 57 26.24 5.68 -25.89
N ASP A 58 26.25 6.27 -27.08
CA ASP A 58 26.37 5.56 -28.34
C ASP A 58 27.16 6.41 -29.35
N ASN A 59 27.65 5.81 -30.45
CA ASN A 59 28.30 6.54 -31.54
C ASN A 59 27.30 7.17 -32.53
N CYS A 60 26.03 6.83 -32.43
CA CYS A 60 24.92 7.39 -33.17
C CYS A 60 23.86 7.99 -32.20
N PRO A 61 22.95 8.84 -32.70
CA PRO A 61 21.80 9.27 -31.90
C PRO A 61 21.00 8.07 -31.39
N ALA A 62 20.60 8.12 -30.13
CA ALA A 62 19.83 7.07 -29.47
C ALA A 62 18.76 7.68 -28.57
N GLU A 63 17.63 7.01 -28.49
CA GLU A 63 16.45 7.43 -27.73
C GLU A 63 16.28 6.53 -26.49
N VAL A 64 15.84 7.12 -25.38
CA VAL A 64 15.59 6.39 -24.13
C VAL A 64 14.08 6.31 -23.89
N THR A 65 13.62 5.11 -23.56
CA THR A 65 12.25 4.84 -23.11
C THR A 65 12.28 4.13 -21.77
N TYR A 66 11.18 4.19 -21.02
CA TYR A 66 11.03 3.44 -19.78
C TYR A 66 9.68 2.74 -19.70
N THR A 67 9.66 1.66 -18.92
CA THR A 67 8.46 0.98 -18.45
C THR A 67 8.56 0.75 -16.95
N ILE A 68 7.44 0.86 -16.25
CA ILE A 68 7.30 0.54 -14.82
C ILE A 68 6.36 -0.65 -14.71
N ALA A 69 6.72 -1.62 -13.88
CA ALA A 69 5.88 -2.77 -13.55
C ALA A 69 5.88 -3.03 -12.04
N GLY A 70 4.88 -3.75 -11.53
CA GLY A 70 4.72 -4.03 -10.10
C GLY A 70 3.53 -3.27 -9.52
N ALA A 71 3.75 -2.60 -8.39
CA ALA A 71 2.74 -1.76 -7.75
C ALA A 71 2.26 -0.62 -8.69
N THR A 72 3.21 0.03 -9.35
CA THR A 72 2.93 1.05 -10.38
C THR A 72 3.11 0.46 -11.78
N ILE A 73 2.19 0.77 -12.69
CA ILE A 73 2.28 0.37 -14.11
C ILE A 73 2.21 1.63 -14.99
N ALA A 74 3.32 1.95 -15.65
CA ALA A 74 3.43 3.12 -16.51
C ALA A 74 4.50 2.92 -17.58
N SER A 75 4.56 3.85 -18.53
CA SER A 75 5.62 3.91 -19.53
C SER A 75 5.78 5.33 -20.04
N GLY A 76 6.99 5.68 -20.48
CA GLY A 76 7.27 6.99 -21.04
C GLY A 76 8.63 7.05 -21.72
N ASN A 77 9.10 8.28 -21.94
CA ASN A 77 10.37 8.56 -22.60
C ASN A 77 11.31 9.30 -21.64
N ASP A 78 12.61 9.21 -21.92
CA ASP A 78 13.70 9.94 -21.28
C ASP A 78 13.90 9.63 -19.79
N ASP A 79 13.08 10.22 -18.92
CA ASP A 79 13.26 10.26 -17.48
C ASP A 79 11.93 9.96 -16.76
N VAL A 80 11.96 9.01 -15.83
CA VAL A 80 10.83 8.63 -14.98
C VAL A 80 10.61 9.61 -13.81
N SER A 81 11.51 10.55 -13.58
CA SER A 81 11.39 11.57 -12.52
C SER A 81 10.09 12.37 -12.62
N GLY A 82 9.47 12.65 -11.47
CA GLY A 82 8.15 13.29 -11.37
C GLY A 82 6.99 12.32 -11.54
N THR A 83 7.26 11.01 -11.63
CA THR A 83 6.20 9.99 -11.60
C THR A 83 5.78 9.72 -10.17
N VAL A 84 4.48 9.52 -9.98
CA VAL A 84 3.88 9.03 -8.73
C VAL A 84 4.00 7.51 -8.69
N PHE A 85 4.58 6.98 -7.62
CA PHE A 85 4.69 5.56 -7.35
C PHE A 85 3.71 5.16 -6.24
N GLU A 86 2.80 4.23 -6.54
CA GLU A 86 1.90 3.62 -5.58
C GLU A 86 2.66 2.78 -4.54
N GLU A 87 2.10 2.62 -3.34
CA GLU A 87 2.63 1.76 -2.28
C GLU A 87 2.99 0.35 -2.80
N GLY A 88 4.16 -0.14 -2.40
CA GLY A 88 4.71 -1.42 -2.78
C GLY A 88 5.99 -1.31 -3.62
N ILE A 89 6.27 -2.37 -4.38
CA ILE A 89 7.50 -2.48 -5.16
C ILE A 89 7.19 -2.24 -6.63
N SER A 90 7.87 -1.24 -7.21
CA SER A 90 7.82 -0.93 -8.63
C SER A 90 9.20 -1.11 -9.27
N THR A 91 9.30 -1.90 -10.33
CA THR A 91 10.53 -2.06 -11.11
C THR A 91 10.50 -1.15 -12.32
N VAL A 92 11.44 -0.23 -12.39
CA VAL A 92 11.65 0.63 -13.56
C VAL A 92 12.66 -0.04 -14.48
N THR A 93 12.31 -0.19 -15.75
CA THR A 93 13.21 -0.69 -16.80
C THR A 93 13.39 0.40 -17.84
N TYR A 94 14.63 0.88 -18.00
CA TYR A 94 15.01 1.76 -19.10
C TYR A 94 15.49 0.94 -20.28
N THR A 95 15.13 1.37 -21.49
CA THR A 95 15.62 0.83 -22.76
C THR A 95 16.16 1.98 -23.60
N ILE A 96 17.40 1.87 -24.04
CA ILE A 96 18.01 2.78 -25.01
C ILE A 96 18.07 2.09 -26.37
N THR A 97 17.71 2.79 -27.45
CA THR A 97 17.72 2.26 -28.82
C THR A 97 18.34 3.27 -29.77
N ASP A 98 19.32 2.85 -30.57
CA ASP A 98 19.92 3.69 -31.62
C ASP A 98 19.07 3.70 -32.92
N GLU A 99 19.44 4.57 -33.87
CA GLU A 99 18.76 4.64 -35.18
C GLU A 99 18.89 3.37 -36.05
N SER A 100 19.87 2.51 -35.75
CA SER A 100 20.09 1.23 -36.44
C SER A 100 19.33 0.07 -35.81
N GLY A 101 18.64 0.31 -34.68
CA GLY A 101 17.87 -0.68 -33.94
C GLY A 101 18.67 -1.49 -32.92
N ASN A 102 19.94 -1.16 -32.65
CA ASN A 102 20.66 -1.76 -31.56
C ASN A 102 20.14 -1.18 -30.23
N HIS A 103 19.97 -2.04 -29.22
CA HIS A 103 19.38 -1.63 -27.96
C HIS A 103 20.02 -2.32 -26.76
N SER A 104 19.98 -1.65 -25.61
CA SER A 104 20.31 -2.22 -24.30
C SER A 104 19.29 -1.77 -23.26
N HIS A 105 19.25 -2.46 -22.13
CA HIS A 105 18.34 -2.17 -21.03
C HIS A 105 19.05 -2.28 -19.69
N CYS A 106 18.52 -1.57 -18.71
CA CYS A 106 18.86 -1.73 -17.29
C CYS A 106 17.60 -1.53 -16.44
N SER A 107 17.65 -1.96 -15.18
CA SER A 107 16.53 -1.82 -14.27
C SER A 107 16.98 -1.51 -12.84
N PHE A 108 16.10 -0.84 -12.09
CA PHE A 108 16.20 -0.63 -10.65
C PHE A 108 14.80 -0.71 -10.02
N SER A 109 14.74 -0.88 -8.70
CA SER A 109 13.49 -0.99 -7.95
C SER A 109 13.24 0.24 -7.10
N VAL A 110 11.97 0.64 -7.01
CA VAL A 110 11.44 1.65 -6.10
C VAL A 110 10.58 0.93 -5.07
N PHE A 111 10.92 1.09 -3.80
CA PHE A 111 10.21 0.55 -2.65
C PHE A 111 9.49 1.71 -1.96
N VAL A 112 8.16 1.74 -2.07
CA VAL A 112 7.29 2.67 -1.34
C VAL A 112 6.63 1.89 -0.22
N THR A 113 6.82 2.32 1.02
CA THR A 113 6.20 1.71 2.21
C THR A 113 5.37 2.75 2.94
N ASP A 114 4.19 2.38 3.41
CA ASP A 114 3.43 3.22 4.32
C ASP A 114 4.12 3.33 5.69
N ASP A 115 4.28 4.55 6.18
CA ASP A 115 4.91 4.89 7.46
C ASP A 115 4.03 5.78 8.36
N GLU A 116 2.76 5.96 7.98
CA GLU A 116 1.77 6.68 8.75
C GLU A 116 0.96 5.72 9.65
N ASP A 117 0.66 6.14 10.88
CA ASP A 117 -0.21 5.35 11.76
C ASP A 117 -1.69 5.55 11.37
N PRO A 118 -2.52 4.48 11.42
CA PRO A 118 -3.94 4.61 11.16
C PRO A 118 -4.61 5.52 12.19
N GLN A 119 -5.79 6.03 11.86
CA GLN A 119 -6.63 6.80 12.77
C GLN A 119 -7.82 5.95 13.22
N ILE A 120 -8.17 6.01 14.50
CA ILE A 120 -9.34 5.34 15.09
C ILE A 120 -10.17 6.33 15.90
N ASP A 121 -11.48 6.36 15.66
CA ASP A 121 -12.45 7.19 16.39
C ASP A 121 -13.39 6.32 17.22
N CYS A 122 -13.26 6.48 18.54
CA CYS A 122 -14.08 5.80 19.55
C CYS A 122 -14.97 6.77 20.33
N SER A 123 -15.05 8.03 19.89
CA SER A 123 -15.78 9.09 20.60
C SER A 123 -17.31 8.94 20.53
N ASN A 124 -17.80 8.08 19.62
CA ASN A 124 -19.22 7.82 19.41
C ASN A 124 -19.81 6.76 20.36
N ILE A 125 -18.98 6.07 21.14
CA ILE A 125 -19.41 4.94 21.97
C ILE A 125 -19.94 5.49 23.30
N ASP A 126 -21.20 5.18 23.62
CA ASP A 126 -21.75 5.35 24.95
C ASP A 126 -21.44 4.10 25.77
N PRO A 127 -20.52 4.16 26.76
CA PRO A 127 -20.03 2.97 27.43
C PRO A 127 -20.94 2.52 28.58
N ILE A 128 -22.04 3.21 28.88
CA ILE A 128 -22.87 2.91 30.05
C ILE A 128 -24.19 2.27 29.61
N VAL A 129 -24.46 1.07 30.12
CA VAL A 129 -25.69 0.32 29.85
C VAL A 129 -26.25 -0.25 31.15
N SER A 130 -27.56 -0.55 31.16
CA SER A 130 -28.18 -1.32 32.23
C SER A 130 -28.06 -2.81 31.94
N ASN A 131 -28.01 -3.62 32.99
CA ASN A 131 -28.08 -5.08 32.87
C ASN A 131 -29.37 -5.53 32.14
N ASP A 132 -29.31 -6.72 31.54
CA ASP A 132 -30.45 -7.39 30.91
C ASP A 132 -31.46 -7.83 31.98
N ALA A 133 -32.76 -7.76 31.63
CA ALA A 133 -33.86 -7.96 32.57
C ALA A 133 -33.80 -9.33 33.27
N GLY A 134 -33.58 -9.31 34.59
CA GLY A 134 -33.50 -10.52 35.41
C GLY A 134 -32.14 -11.25 35.36
N GLU A 135 -31.14 -10.66 34.71
CA GLU A 135 -29.78 -11.19 34.58
C GLU A 135 -28.75 -10.24 35.22
N CYS A 136 -27.60 -10.75 35.64
CA CYS A 136 -26.52 -9.94 36.25
C CYS A 136 -25.46 -9.50 35.23
N ASP A 137 -25.84 -9.41 33.97
CA ASP A 137 -24.98 -9.10 32.84
C ASP A 137 -25.76 -8.36 31.74
N TYR A 138 -25.04 -7.92 30.72
CA TYR A 138 -25.58 -7.30 29.52
C TYR A 138 -25.00 -7.98 28.29
N THR A 139 -25.84 -8.38 27.34
CA THR A 139 -25.42 -8.91 26.04
C THR A 139 -25.35 -7.79 25.01
N VAL A 140 -24.17 -7.54 24.46
CA VAL A 140 -23.95 -6.48 23.46
C VAL A 140 -24.81 -6.70 22.21
N ALA A 141 -25.63 -5.72 21.89
CA ALA A 141 -26.58 -5.73 20.78
C ALA A 141 -26.00 -5.09 19.52
N GLY A 142 -25.59 -5.92 18.56
CA GLY A 142 -25.10 -5.44 17.27
C GLY A 142 -23.79 -4.67 17.43
N THR A 143 -23.68 -3.49 16.80
CA THR A 143 -22.43 -2.73 16.68
C THR A 143 -22.39 -1.49 17.58
N GLU A 144 -23.19 -1.43 18.64
CA GLU A 144 -23.30 -0.24 19.50
C GLU A 144 -21.99 0.11 20.24
N PHE A 145 -21.14 -0.89 20.46
CA PHE A 145 -19.84 -0.75 21.09
C PHE A 145 -18.67 -0.74 20.10
N ASP A 146 -18.94 -0.81 18.80
CA ASP A 146 -17.90 -0.79 17.77
C ASP A 146 -17.48 0.68 17.47
N PRO A 147 -16.17 0.96 17.30
CA PRO A 147 -15.66 2.26 16.87
C PRO A 147 -16.34 2.76 15.57
N ALA A 148 -16.72 4.05 15.51
CA ALA A 148 -17.44 4.61 14.36
C ALA A 148 -16.59 4.63 13.08
N SER A 149 -15.28 4.86 13.20
CA SER A 149 -14.39 4.90 12.05
C SER A 149 -12.97 4.48 12.42
N TYR A 150 -12.33 3.80 11.49
CA TYR A 150 -10.91 3.53 11.46
C TYR A 150 -10.44 3.67 10.02
N THR A 151 -9.47 4.52 9.78
CA THR A 151 -9.02 4.89 8.43
C THR A 151 -7.54 5.14 8.41
N ASP A 152 -6.95 5.04 7.24
CA ASP A 152 -5.55 5.31 7.01
C ASP A 152 -5.36 5.96 5.63
N ASN A 153 -4.19 6.52 5.34
CA ASN A 153 -3.84 7.02 4.01
C ASN A 153 -3.81 5.87 2.99
N CYS A 154 -3.47 4.65 3.43
CA CYS A 154 -3.49 3.43 2.63
C CYS A 154 -4.70 2.52 2.93
N PRO A 155 -5.19 1.75 1.93
CA PRO A 155 -6.26 0.79 2.16
C PRO A 155 -5.75 -0.43 2.93
N GLY A 156 -6.66 -1.15 3.60
CA GLY A 156 -6.33 -2.42 4.26
C GLY A 156 -6.26 -2.37 5.78
N VAL A 157 -6.72 -1.28 6.39
CA VAL A 157 -6.89 -1.20 7.85
C VAL A 157 -7.85 -2.27 8.36
N SER A 158 -7.42 -2.98 9.39
CA SER A 158 -8.20 -3.96 10.14
C SER A 158 -8.45 -3.46 11.56
N LEU A 159 -9.58 -3.87 12.14
CA LEU A 159 -9.98 -3.52 13.51
C LEU A 159 -10.06 -4.79 14.36
N THR A 160 -9.49 -4.73 15.56
CA THR A 160 -9.58 -5.78 16.58
C THR A 160 -9.76 -5.20 17.97
N ASN A 161 -10.20 -6.02 18.92
CA ASN A 161 -10.21 -5.69 20.35
C ASN A 161 -9.51 -6.78 21.19
N ASP A 162 -9.13 -6.46 22.42
CA ASP A 162 -8.44 -7.39 23.33
C ASP A 162 -9.38 -8.32 24.13
N TYR A 163 -10.70 -8.20 23.97
CA TYR A 163 -11.70 -9.03 24.65
C TYR A 163 -11.96 -10.34 23.90
N ASN A 164 -12.31 -10.26 22.61
CA ASN A 164 -12.58 -11.43 21.75
C ASN A 164 -11.67 -11.54 20.51
N TYR A 165 -10.75 -10.59 20.32
CA TYR A 165 -9.83 -10.56 19.17
C TYR A 165 -10.52 -10.46 17.81
N THR A 166 -11.71 -9.86 17.76
CA THR A 166 -12.46 -9.61 16.52
C THR A 166 -12.75 -8.12 16.33
N GLY A 167 -13.30 -7.77 15.16
CA GLY A 167 -13.67 -6.39 14.84
C GLY A 167 -15.02 -5.94 15.41
N THR A 168 -15.65 -6.73 16.28
CA THR A 168 -16.94 -6.39 16.90
C THR A 168 -17.08 -7.01 18.29
N LEU A 169 -17.87 -6.37 19.16
CA LEU A 169 -18.31 -6.96 20.43
C LEU A 169 -19.72 -7.56 20.37
N ALA A 170 -20.35 -7.61 19.19
CA ALA A 170 -21.71 -8.13 19.03
C ALA A 170 -21.90 -9.52 19.62
N GLY A 171 -22.83 -9.65 20.58
CA GLY A 171 -23.16 -10.91 21.24
C GLY A 171 -22.22 -11.30 22.40
N GLU A 172 -21.21 -10.51 22.71
CA GLU A 172 -20.41 -10.68 23.93
C GLU A 172 -21.23 -10.28 25.16
N VAL A 173 -20.90 -10.87 26.31
CA VAL A 173 -21.65 -10.70 27.57
C VAL A 173 -20.76 -10.02 28.60
N PHE A 174 -21.17 -8.83 29.06
CA PHE A 174 -20.47 -8.06 30.08
C PHE A 174 -21.18 -8.17 31.43
N PRO A 175 -20.50 -8.63 32.50
CA PRO A 175 -21.09 -8.67 33.82
C PRO A 175 -21.32 -7.26 34.37
N VAL A 176 -22.27 -7.12 35.31
CA VAL A 176 -22.42 -5.89 36.11
C VAL A 176 -21.07 -5.46 36.69
N GLY A 177 -20.72 -4.19 36.50
CA GLY A 177 -19.41 -3.63 36.82
C GLY A 177 -18.74 -2.99 35.59
N THR A 178 -17.41 -2.92 35.62
CA THR A 178 -16.63 -2.29 34.55
C THR A 178 -15.83 -3.34 33.79
N THR A 179 -15.98 -3.34 32.46
CA THR A 179 -15.17 -4.12 31.52
C THR A 179 -14.35 -3.15 30.68
N THR A 180 -13.03 -3.12 30.87
CA THR A 180 -12.11 -2.33 30.06
C THR A 180 -11.75 -3.10 28.79
N VAL A 181 -11.88 -2.46 27.63
CA VAL A 181 -11.51 -3.02 26.33
C VAL A 181 -10.62 -2.05 25.58
N VAL A 182 -9.58 -2.57 24.93
CA VAL A 182 -8.70 -1.84 24.04
C VAL A 182 -9.04 -2.22 22.61
N TRP A 183 -9.48 -1.23 21.83
CA TRP A 183 -9.63 -1.35 20.38
C TRP A 183 -8.33 -0.97 19.70
N THR A 184 -7.93 -1.75 18.71
CA THR A 184 -6.70 -1.55 17.92
C THR A 184 -7.03 -1.59 16.44
N ALA A 185 -6.72 -0.50 15.74
CA ALA A 185 -6.67 -0.44 14.29
C ALA A 185 -5.23 -0.75 13.83
N THR A 186 -5.09 -1.57 12.78
CA THR A 186 -3.80 -1.98 12.22
C THR A 186 -3.87 -1.89 10.70
N ASP A 187 -3.00 -1.10 10.08
CA ASP A 187 -2.89 -1.01 8.62
C ASP A 187 -2.22 -2.26 7.99
N ALA A 188 -2.06 -2.26 6.67
CA ALA A 188 -1.51 -3.38 5.92
C ALA A 188 0.00 -3.59 6.10
N THR A 189 0.74 -2.55 6.50
CA THR A 189 2.17 -2.58 6.79
C THR A 189 2.49 -2.87 8.26
N GLY A 190 1.48 -2.75 9.12
CA GLY A 190 1.52 -3.12 10.53
C GLY A 190 1.70 -1.94 11.48
N ASN A 191 1.51 -0.68 11.04
CA ASN A 191 1.41 0.43 11.97
C ASN A 191 0.04 0.36 12.69
N THR A 192 -0.05 0.96 13.87
CA THR A 192 -1.18 0.72 14.78
C THR A 192 -1.60 1.96 15.54
N ALA A 193 -2.91 2.12 15.71
CA ALA A 193 -3.49 3.09 16.64
C ALA A 193 -4.55 2.40 17.51
N SER A 194 -4.70 2.88 18.74
CA SER A 194 -5.59 2.27 19.72
C SER A 194 -6.38 3.28 20.52
N CYS A 195 -7.57 2.89 20.96
CA CYS A 195 -8.35 3.60 21.96
C CYS A 195 -8.76 2.62 23.08
N THR A 196 -9.01 3.13 24.28
CA THR A 196 -9.44 2.33 25.43
C THR A 196 -10.78 2.82 25.93
N ILE A 197 -11.69 1.89 26.22
CA ILE A 197 -13.05 2.17 26.65
C ILE A 197 -13.36 1.34 27.90
N ASP A 198 -13.91 1.99 28.91
CA ASP A 198 -14.40 1.36 30.14
C ASP A 198 -15.92 1.20 30.04
N TYR A 199 -16.39 0.05 29.58
CA TYR A 199 -17.82 -0.26 29.53
C TYR A 199 -18.36 -0.53 30.93
N VAL A 200 -19.43 0.15 31.32
CA VAL A 200 -20.05 0.05 32.64
C VAL A 200 -21.45 -0.53 32.50
N VAL A 201 -21.65 -1.72 33.07
CA VAL A 201 -22.97 -2.35 33.20
C VAL A 201 -23.50 -2.06 34.61
N GLU A 202 -24.59 -1.31 34.70
CA GLU A 202 -25.24 -0.95 35.96
C GLU A 202 -26.44 -1.85 36.25
N ASP A 203 -26.53 -2.39 37.48
CA ASP A 203 -27.75 -3.01 37.97
C ASP A 203 -28.77 -1.92 38.32
N THR A 204 -29.85 -1.85 37.56
CA THR A 204 -30.93 -0.89 37.75
C THR A 204 -32.23 -1.51 38.27
N GLU A 205 -32.21 -2.81 38.56
CA GLU A 205 -33.37 -3.58 38.95
C GLU A 205 -33.62 -3.52 40.45
N GLN A 206 -34.88 -3.39 40.85
CA GLN A 206 -35.24 -3.43 42.26
C GLN A 206 -35.31 -4.88 42.76
N PRO A 207 -34.80 -5.18 43.96
CA PRO A 207 -34.95 -6.51 44.53
C PRO A 207 -36.43 -6.81 44.76
N SER A 208 -36.86 -8.02 44.39
CA SER A 208 -38.20 -8.51 44.73
C SER A 208 -38.15 -9.37 45.99
N LEU A 209 -39.12 -9.15 46.90
CA LEU A 209 -39.32 -10.00 48.07
C LEU A 209 -40.55 -10.87 47.83
N ASP A 210 -40.35 -12.18 47.70
CA ASP A 210 -41.45 -13.14 47.70
C ASP A 210 -41.79 -13.57 49.13
N CYS A 211 -42.87 -12.99 49.66
CA CYS A 211 -43.44 -13.35 50.96
C CYS A 211 -44.47 -14.49 50.85
N ALA A 212 -44.23 -15.50 50.00
CA ALA A 212 -45.07 -16.68 49.94
C ALA A 212 -45.20 -17.30 51.35
N PRO A 213 -46.42 -17.61 51.80
CA PRO A 213 -46.61 -18.23 53.11
C PRO A 213 -45.90 -19.58 53.13
N ILE A 214 -45.03 -19.79 54.10
CA ILE A 214 -44.51 -21.13 54.41
C ILE A 214 -45.73 -22.00 54.68
N ALA A 215 -45.94 -23.04 53.87
CA ALA A 215 -46.97 -24.02 54.13
C ALA A 215 -46.61 -24.71 55.46
N THR A 216 -47.17 -24.22 56.56
CA THR A 216 -47.17 -24.92 57.83
C THR A 216 -48.10 -26.11 57.66
N ASP A 217 -47.56 -27.23 57.20
CA ASP A 217 -48.19 -28.52 57.42
C ASP A 217 -48.10 -28.83 58.92
N LEU A 218 -49.09 -28.32 59.64
CA LEU A 218 -49.40 -28.65 61.02
C LEU A 218 -50.65 -29.55 61.00
N THR A 219 -50.62 -30.67 60.27
CA THR A 219 -51.50 -31.79 60.61
C THR A 219 -50.92 -32.49 61.84
N ALA A 220 -51.58 -32.24 62.98
CA ALA A 220 -51.42 -32.97 64.24
C ALA A 220 -52.02 -34.38 64.15
#